data_AF-K2S427-F1
#
_entry.id   AF-K2S427-F1
#
_cell.length_a   1.000
_cell.length_b   1.000
_cell.length_c   1.000
_cell.angle_alpha   90.00
_cell.angle_beta   90.00
_cell.angle_gamma   90.00
#
_symmetry.space_group_name_H-M   'P 1'
#
loop_
_entity.id
_entity.type
_entity.pdbx_description
1 polymer ?
#
loop_
_entity_poly.entity_id
_entity_poly.type
_entity_poly.pdbx_seq_one_letter_code
_entity_poly.pdbx_strand_id
1 'polypeptide(L)'
;MHEAGFDVRDGRAVKAALLHELRDWAPEAREMVAACDEGEVWPRSLLMLPVGFTWDSRPGATILGDAAHLMTPFVGEGVNAALKDAMELADAIAAALKRGWSRHVLAEETRRYEDGMFRRIHKVQKRTEDMMKLMLFTEGAPRTVMHRWIVRSMSDELSALKLLLVRLAVCIYYFLFTLVY
;
A
#
# COMPACT_ATOMS: atom_id res chain seq x y z
N MET A 1 11.53 13.79 -9.07
CA MET A 1 11.29 12.45 -9.63
C MET A 1 12.56 12.06 -10.35
N HIS A 2 13.08 10.83 -10.18
CA HIS A 2 14.15 10.34 -11.04
C HIS A 2 13.57 10.10 -12.44
N GLU A 3 14.20 10.69 -13.46
CA GLU A 3 13.83 10.43 -14.85
C GLU A 3 14.42 9.09 -15.28
N ALA A 4 13.65 8.31 -16.05
CA ALA A 4 14.03 6.95 -16.45
C ALA A 4 15.21 6.91 -17.44
N GLY A 5 15.62 8.05 -18.00
CA GLY A 5 16.68 8.12 -19.01
C GLY A 5 16.28 7.61 -20.40
N PHE A 6 15.02 7.20 -20.58
CA PHE A 6 14.42 6.80 -21.85
C PHE A 6 12.93 7.21 -21.89
N ASP A 7 12.33 7.22 -23.08
CA ASP A 7 10.90 7.49 -23.22
C ASP A 7 10.06 6.30 -22.73
N VAL A 8 9.40 6.48 -21.58
CA VAL A 8 8.53 5.47 -20.97
C VAL A 8 7.26 5.19 -21.79
N ARG A 9 6.98 5.99 -22.83
CA ARG A 9 5.87 5.78 -23.77
C ARG A 9 6.27 5.00 -25.01
N ASP A 10 7.57 4.80 -25.23
CA ASP A 10 8.08 3.92 -26.28
C ASP A 10 8.25 2.51 -25.70
N GLY A 11 7.35 1.60 -26.08
CA GLY A 11 7.37 0.22 -25.62
C GLY A 11 8.67 -0.51 -25.96
N ARG A 12 9.35 -0.16 -27.06
CA ARG A 12 10.69 -0.71 -27.37
C ARG A 12 11.71 -0.27 -26.36
N ALA A 13 11.75 1.01 -26.05
CA ALA A 13 12.69 1.59 -25.09
C ALA A 13 12.47 1.00 -23.69
N VAL A 14 11.21 0.90 -23.25
CA VAL A 14 10.84 0.27 -21.97
C VAL A 14 11.28 -1.19 -21.93
N LYS A 15 10.97 -1.96 -22.98
CA LYS A 15 11.32 -3.39 -23.04
C LYS A 15 12.82 -3.62 -23.04
N ALA A 16 13.58 -2.82 -23.78
CA ALA A 16 15.04 -2.87 -23.78
C ALA A 16 15.62 -2.54 -22.40
N ALA A 17 15.10 -1.52 -21.72
CA ALA A 17 15.50 -1.16 -20.36
C ALA A 17 15.19 -2.29 -19.36
N LEU A 18 13.98 -2.85 -19.39
CA LEU A 18 13.59 -3.97 -18.52
C LEU A 18 14.47 -5.20 -18.74
N LEU A 19 14.76 -5.58 -19.99
CA LEU A 19 15.63 -6.72 -20.29
C LEU A 19 17.09 -6.49 -19.83
N HIS A 20 17.55 -5.24 -19.80
CA HIS A 20 18.85 -4.87 -19.25
C HIS A 20 18.89 -4.95 -17.72
N GLU A 21 17.85 -4.44 -17.04
CA GLU A 21 17.70 -4.52 -15.58
C GLU A 21 17.57 -5.98 -15.11
N LEU A 22 16.87 -6.81 -15.87
CA LEU A 22 16.61 -8.22 -15.57
C LEU A 22 17.69 -9.17 -16.13
N ARG A 23 18.86 -8.66 -16.56
CA ARG A 23 19.90 -9.49 -17.21
C ARG A 23 20.38 -10.68 -16.37
N ASP A 24 20.37 -10.52 -15.04
CA ASP A 24 20.82 -11.52 -14.07
C ASP A 24 19.68 -12.44 -13.58
N TRP A 25 18.48 -12.30 -14.14
CA TRP A 25 17.32 -13.14 -13.81
C TRP A 25 17.32 -14.42 -14.64
N ALA A 26 16.55 -15.41 -14.18
CA ALA A 26 16.35 -16.67 -14.88
C ALA A 26 15.85 -16.44 -16.33
N PRO A 27 16.29 -17.26 -17.30
CA PRO A 27 15.92 -17.10 -18.71
C PRO A 27 14.41 -17.00 -18.95
N GLU A 28 13.62 -17.78 -18.22
CA GLU A 28 12.16 -17.86 -18.35
C GLU A 28 11.49 -16.51 -18.06
N ALA A 29 11.96 -15.79 -17.03
CA ALA A 29 11.42 -14.46 -16.70
C ALA A 29 11.75 -13.43 -17.80
N ARG A 30 12.94 -13.53 -18.39
CA ARG A 30 13.38 -12.65 -19.48
C ARG A 30 12.63 -12.95 -20.77
N GLU A 31 12.38 -14.22 -21.07
CA GLU A 31 11.56 -14.66 -22.21
C GLU A 31 10.12 -14.17 -22.10
N MET A 32 9.52 -14.19 -20.91
CA MET A 32 8.19 -13.62 -20.68
C MET A 32 8.14 -12.13 -21.05
N VAL A 33 9.12 -11.34 -20.60
CA VAL A 33 9.21 -9.91 -20.96
C VAL A 33 9.49 -9.73 -22.45
N ALA A 34 10.35 -10.55 -23.04
CA ALA A 34 10.67 -10.52 -24.46
C ALA A 34 9.48 -10.87 -25.37
N ALA A 35 8.53 -11.67 -24.88
CA ALA A 35 7.31 -12.04 -25.61
C ALA A 35 6.20 -10.97 -25.58
N CYS A 36 6.28 -9.97 -24.70
CA CYS A 36 5.28 -8.89 -24.63
C CYS A 36 5.26 -8.03 -25.90
N ASP A 37 4.07 -7.65 -26.36
CA ASP A 37 3.88 -6.69 -27.44
C ASP A 37 4.30 -5.29 -26.98
N GLU A 38 5.15 -4.63 -27.77
CA GLU A 38 5.63 -3.28 -27.53
C GLU A 38 4.49 -2.25 -27.61
N GLY A 39 3.43 -2.53 -28.37
CA GLY A 39 2.24 -1.69 -28.44
C GLY A 39 1.36 -1.73 -27.18
N GLU A 40 1.55 -2.73 -26.32
CA GLU A 40 0.76 -2.97 -25.10
C GLU A 40 1.54 -2.70 -23.81
N VAL A 41 2.60 -1.89 -23.90
CA VAL A 41 3.39 -1.47 -22.74
C VAL A 41 2.85 -0.16 -22.19
N TRP A 42 2.18 -0.25 -21.04
CA TRP A 42 1.53 0.89 -20.40
C TRP A 42 2.28 1.36 -19.15
N PRO A 43 2.98 2.52 -19.18
CA PRO A 43 3.56 3.07 -17.97
C PRO A 43 2.45 3.48 -16.99
N ARG A 44 2.60 3.08 -15.72
CA ARG A 44 1.70 3.43 -14.62
C ARG A 44 2.51 3.87 -13.41
N SER A 45 2.43 5.15 -13.09
CA SER A 45 3.02 5.69 -11.86
C SER A 45 2.22 5.21 -10.66
N LEU A 46 2.93 4.66 -9.67
CA LEU A 46 2.34 4.34 -8.37
C LEU A 46 2.31 5.61 -7.52
N LEU A 47 1.11 6.11 -7.23
CA LEU A 47 0.87 7.32 -6.45
C LEU A 47 0.30 6.97 -5.07
N MET A 48 0.60 7.80 -4.07
CA MET A 48 0.14 7.61 -2.69
C MET A 48 0.02 8.95 -1.97
N LEU A 49 -1.05 9.14 -1.21
CA LEU A 49 -1.20 10.28 -0.31
C LEU A 49 -0.24 10.14 0.89
N PRO A 50 0.22 11.26 1.48
CA PRO A 50 1.05 11.22 2.68
C PRO A 50 0.40 10.40 3.79
N VAL A 51 1.19 9.59 4.50
CA VAL A 51 0.68 8.81 5.64
C VAL A 51 0.17 9.76 6.72
N GLY A 52 -1.09 9.57 7.14
CA GLY A 52 -1.74 10.45 8.12
C GLY A 52 -2.31 11.72 7.53
N PHE A 53 -2.49 11.79 6.21
CA PHE A 53 -3.29 12.83 5.57
C PHE A 53 -4.72 12.84 6.13
N THR A 54 -5.17 14.01 6.56
CA THR A 54 -6.52 14.27 7.08
C THR A 54 -7.03 15.62 6.57
N TRP A 55 -8.32 15.91 6.79
CA TRP A 55 -8.93 17.19 6.47
C TRP A 55 -9.91 17.61 7.54
N ASP A 56 -10.21 18.91 7.57
CA ASP A 56 -11.29 19.45 8.39
C ASP A 56 -12.65 19.07 7.79
N SER A 57 -13.47 18.38 8.59
CA SER A 57 -14.84 18.00 8.21
C SER A 57 -15.67 19.20 7.78
N ARG A 58 -16.40 19.07 6.66
CA ARG A 58 -17.27 20.13 6.12
C ARG A 58 -18.73 19.67 5.96
N PRO A 59 -19.71 20.41 6.51
CA PRO A 59 -21.12 20.03 6.39
C PRO A 59 -21.62 19.98 4.94
N GLY A 60 -21.98 18.78 4.48
CA GLY A 60 -22.59 18.52 3.17
C GLY A 60 -21.66 17.92 2.12
N ALA A 61 -20.39 17.67 2.43
CA ALA A 61 -19.47 16.96 1.53
C ALA A 61 -18.48 16.10 2.33
N THR A 62 -18.21 14.90 1.83
CA THR A 62 -17.12 14.03 2.29
C THR A 62 -16.63 13.18 1.11
N ILE A 63 -15.53 12.45 1.29
CA ILE A 63 -14.90 11.61 0.27
C ILE A 63 -14.57 10.23 0.85
N LEU A 64 -14.51 9.22 0.00
CA LEU A 64 -14.20 7.83 0.37
C LEU A 64 -13.30 7.16 -0.68
N GLY A 65 -12.77 5.99 -0.36
CA GLY A 65 -11.92 5.20 -1.27
C GLY A 65 -10.64 5.93 -1.68
N ASP A 66 -10.18 5.71 -2.90
CA ASP A 66 -8.94 6.33 -3.41
C ASP A 66 -8.97 7.86 -3.36
N ALA A 67 -10.15 8.49 -3.46
CA ALA A 67 -10.25 9.94 -3.29
C ALA A 67 -9.86 10.38 -1.87
N ALA A 68 -10.20 9.58 -0.86
CA ALA A 68 -9.86 9.83 0.54
C ALA A 68 -8.44 9.38 0.90
N HIS A 69 -7.98 8.26 0.35
CA HIS A 69 -6.81 7.57 0.89
C HIS A 69 -6.00 6.74 -0.11
N LEU A 70 -5.87 7.23 -1.35
CA LEU A 70 -5.02 6.64 -2.38
C LEU A 70 -3.69 6.13 -1.82
N MET A 71 -3.43 4.85 -2.03
CA MET A 71 -2.25 4.14 -1.55
C MET A 71 -1.74 3.16 -2.60
N THR A 72 -0.45 2.85 -2.55
CA THR A 72 0.15 1.88 -3.46
C THR A 72 -0.27 0.44 -3.15
N PRO A 73 -0.26 -0.50 -4.11
CA PRO A 73 -0.88 -1.82 -3.93
C PRO A 73 -0.03 -2.84 -3.16
N PHE A 74 0.91 -2.43 -2.30
CA PHE A 74 1.85 -3.35 -1.64
C PHE A 74 1.28 -4.15 -0.47
N VAL A 75 0.07 -3.80 0.00
CA VAL A 75 -0.66 -4.54 1.05
C VAL A 75 -1.98 -5.10 0.52
N GLY A 76 -2.42 -4.70 -0.68
CA GLY A 76 -3.62 -5.26 -1.32
C GLY A 76 -4.96 -4.84 -0.70
N GLU A 77 -5.00 -3.82 0.14
CA GLU A 77 -6.18 -3.44 0.94
C GLU A 77 -7.05 -2.33 0.33
N GLY A 78 -6.65 -1.73 -0.80
CA GLY A 78 -7.29 -0.51 -1.33
C GLY A 78 -8.80 -0.65 -1.55
N VAL A 79 -9.23 -1.65 -2.34
CA VAL A 79 -10.65 -1.86 -2.67
C VAL A 79 -11.46 -2.25 -1.43
N ASN A 80 -10.94 -3.14 -0.59
CA ASN A 80 -11.63 -3.54 0.65
C ASN A 80 -11.81 -2.36 1.60
N ALA A 81 -10.80 -1.50 1.71
CA ALA A 81 -10.88 -0.28 2.48
C ALA A 81 -11.96 0.68 1.94
N ALA A 82 -12.05 0.84 0.62
CA ALA A 82 -13.09 1.65 -0.03
C ALA A 82 -14.50 1.09 0.18
N LEU A 83 -14.68 -0.23 0.08
CA LEU A 83 -15.97 -0.87 0.35
C LEU A 83 -16.38 -0.70 1.83
N LYS A 84 -15.42 -0.81 2.74
CA LYS A 84 -15.65 -0.55 4.16
C LYS A 84 -16.04 0.91 4.42
N ASP A 85 -15.42 1.86 3.73
CA ASP A 85 -15.84 3.27 3.82
C ASP A 85 -17.29 3.45 3.39
N ALA A 86 -17.67 2.85 2.25
CA ALA A 86 -19.02 2.99 1.71
C ALA A 86 -20.07 2.47 2.71
N MET A 87 -19.78 1.34 3.38
CA MET A 87 -20.62 0.80 4.44
C MET A 87 -20.68 1.73 5.66
N GLU A 88 -19.54 2.20 6.16
CA GLU A 88 -19.48 3.08 7.34
C GLU A 88 -20.15 4.44 7.10
N LEU A 89 -20.03 5.00 5.89
CA LEU A 89 -20.70 6.22 5.49
C LEU A 89 -22.22 6.01 5.36
N ALA A 90 -22.66 4.87 4.78
CA ALA A 90 -24.08 4.53 4.73
C ALA A 90 -24.69 4.39 6.14
N ASP A 91 -23.96 3.77 7.07
CA ASP A 91 -24.37 3.67 8.48
C ASP A 91 -24.46 5.03 9.16
N ALA A 92 -23.52 5.94 8.89
CA ALA A 92 -23.57 7.32 9.40
C ALA A 92 -24.82 8.07 8.89
N ILE A 93 -25.14 7.93 7.60
CA ILE A 93 -26.36 8.52 7.01
C ILE A 93 -27.62 7.92 7.64
N ALA A 94 -27.68 6.60 7.80
CA ALA A 94 -28.80 5.93 8.44
C ALA A 94 -28.97 6.33 9.91
N ALA A 95 -27.87 6.53 10.64
CA ALA A 95 -27.89 7.04 12.01
C ALA A 95 -28.46 8.47 12.07
N ALA A 96 -28.08 9.34 11.13
CA ALA A 96 -28.61 10.69 11.06
C ALA A 96 -30.13 10.71 10.79
N LEU A 97 -30.64 9.80 9.95
CA LEU A 97 -32.08 9.62 9.72
C LEU A 97 -32.81 9.20 11.01
N LYS A 98 -32.25 8.23 11.75
CA LYS A 98 -32.84 7.74 13.02
C LYS A 98 -32.84 8.79 14.14
N ARG A 99 -31.83 9.66 14.19
CA ARG A 99 -31.68 10.72 15.19
C ARG A 99 -32.54 11.96 14.91
N GLY A 100 -33.27 11.99 13.80
CA GLY A 100 -33.98 13.18 13.32
C GLY A 100 -33.11 13.97 12.37
N TRP A 101 -33.39 13.84 11.06
CA TRP A 101 -32.59 14.44 10.01
C TRP A 101 -32.48 15.95 10.14
N SER A 102 -31.24 16.44 10.23
CA SER A 102 -30.91 17.85 10.08
C SER A 102 -29.49 17.98 9.53
N ARG A 103 -29.17 19.13 8.94
CA ARG A 103 -27.81 19.40 8.44
C ARG A 103 -26.76 19.27 9.54
N HIS A 104 -27.11 19.64 10.78
CA HIS A 104 -26.22 19.52 11.93
C HIS A 104 -25.99 18.06 12.32
N VAL A 105 -27.05 17.26 12.45
CA VAL A 105 -26.96 15.83 12.82
C VAL A 105 -26.20 15.04 11.75
N LEU A 106 -26.47 15.29 10.45
CA LEU A 106 -25.74 14.64 9.36
C LEU A 106 -24.24 14.99 9.39
N ALA A 107 -23.90 16.25 9.64
CA ALA A 107 -22.51 16.66 9.76
C ALA A 107 -21.79 16.00 10.96
N GLU A 108 -22.48 15.81 12.08
CA GLU A 108 -21.94 15.09 13.24
C GLU A 108 -21.65 13.62 12.91
N GLU A 109 -22.59 12.92 12.27
CA GLU A 109 -22.38 11.51 11.90
C GLU A 109 -21.34 11.35 10.79
N THR A 110 -21.29 12.28 9.82
CA THR A 110 -20.26 12.28 8.77
C THR A 110 -18.86 12.46 9.37
N ARG A 111 -18.71 13.39 10.34
CA ARG A 111 -17.44 13.56 11.05
C ARG A 111 -17.03 12.28 11.79
N ARG A 112 -17.97 11.58 12.43
CA ARG A 112 -17.68 10.30 13.11
C ARG A 112 -17.17 9.24 12.14
N TYR A 113 -17.78 9.17 10.94
CA TYR A 113 -17.29 8.33 9.85
C TYR A 113 -15.85 8.72 9.46
N GLU A 114 -15.59 10.00 9.18
CA GLU A 114 -14.26 10.50 8.77
C GLU A 114 -13.20 10.17 9.84
N ASP A 115 -13.47 10.45 11.11
CA ASP A 115 -12.58 10.16 12.24
C ASP A 115 -12.27 8.65 12.35
N GLY A 116 -13.27 7.80 12.14
CA GLY A 116 -13.14 6.34 12.13
C GLY A 116 -12.28 5.85 10.97
N MET A 117 -12.56 6.35 9.77
CA MET A 117 -11.81 6.07 8.55
C MET A 117 -10.35 6.50 8.71
N PHE A 118 -10.05 7.72 9.16
CA PHE A 118 -8.67 8.20 9.35
C PHE A 118 -7.84 7.28 10.23
N ARG A 119 -8.39 6.86 11.39
CA ARG A 119 -7.69 5.94 12.31
C ARG A 119 -7.38 4.59 11.67
N ARG A 120 -8.33 4.03 10.92
CA ARG A 120 -8.15 2.74 10.22
C ARG A 120 -7.12 2.88 9.11
N ILE A 121 -7.31 3.85 8.22
CA ILE A 121 -6.50 4.05 7.03
C ILE A 121 -5.06 4.39 7.37
N HIS A 122 -4.81 5.18 8.42
CA HIS A 122 -3.45 5.49 8.84
C HIS A 122 -2.60 4.23 9.05
N LYS A 123 -3.17 3.18 9.66
CA LYS A 123 -2.47 1.91 9.87
C LYS A 123 -2.16 1.22 8.54
N VAL A 124 -3.13 1.18 7.63
CA VAL A 124 -3.00 0.54 6.30
C VAL A 124 -1.99 1.27 5.43
N GLN A 125 -2.06 2.61 5.36
CA GLN A 125 -1.10 3.44 4.66
C GLN A 125 0.30 3.29 5.24
N LYS A 126 0.44 3.28 6.57
CA LYS A 126 1.75 3.12 7.19
C LYS A 126 2.37 1.77 6.85
N ARG A 127 1.58 0.69 6.90
CA ARG A 127 2.02 -0.65 6.48
C ARG A 127 2.41 -0.68 5.01
N THR A 128 1.59 -0.08 4.15
CA THR A 128 1.85 0.01 2.71
C THR A 128 3.17 0.72 2.41
N GLU A 129 3.39 1.87 3.04
CA GLU A 129 4.63 2.63 2.90
C GLU A 129 5.85 1.82 3.38
N ASP A 130 5.76 1.19 4.55
CA ASP A 130 6.85 0.39 5.11
C ASP A 130 7.20 -0.82 4.21
N MET A 131 6.17 -1.53 3.71
CA MET A 131 6.34 -2.67 2.80
C MET A 131 6.98 -2.24 1.48
N MET A 132 6.50 -1.15 0.89
CA MET A 132 7.02 -0.58 -0.34
C MET A 132 8.50 -0.22 -0.20
N LYS A 133 8.88 0.47 0.89
CA LYS A 133 10.27 0.86 1.17
C LYS A 133 11.19 -0.33 1.33
N LEU A 134 10.73 -1.38 2.00
CA LEU A 134 11.52 -2.60 2.18
C LEU A 134 11.76 -3.31 0.85
N MET A 135 10.73 -3.47 0.01
CA MET A 135 10.83 -4.31 -1.19
C MET A 135 11.35 -3.58 -2.44
N LEU A 136 11.03 -2.30 -2.64
CA LEU A 136 11.41 -1.58 -3.86
C LEU A 136 12.51 -0.54 -3.68
N PHE A 137 12.76 -0.08 -2.46
CA PHE A 137 13.68 1.04 -2.19
C PHE A 137 14.81 0.67 -1.22
N THR A 138 15.06 -0.63 -1.01
CA THR A 138 16.20 -1.12 -0.23
C THR A 138 17.10 -1.98 -1.11
N GLU A 139 18.39 -1.68 -1.08
CA GLU A 139 19.39 -2.41 -1.86
C GLU A 139 19.49 -3.89 -1.42
N GLY A 140 19.61 -4.79 -2.39
CA GLY A 140 19.68 -6.23 -2.15
C GLY A 140 18.35 -6.88 -1.71
N ALA A 141 17.24 -6.15 -1.78
CA ALA A 141 15.92 -6.73 -1.63
C ALA A 141 15.66 -7.80 -2.71
N PRO A 142 14.92 -8.89 -2.41
CA PRO A 142 14.32 -9.18 -1.11
C PRO A 142 15.30 -9.74 -0.08
N ARG A 143 16.45 -10.29 -0.50
CA ARG A 143 17.35 -11.09 0.36
C ARG A 143 17.80 -10.37 1.62
N THR A 144 18.15 -9.09 1.52
CA THR A 144 18.63 -8.27 2.66
C THR A 144 17.54 -7.83 3.62
N VAL A 145 16.26 -7.89 3.21
CA VAL A 145 15.13 -7.31 3.94
C VAL A 145 14.09 -8.31 4.42
N MET A 146 14.16 -9.58 4.00
CA MET A 146 13.12 -10.57 4.31
C MET A 146 12.81 -10.67 5.81
N HIS A 147 13.81 -10.65 6.67
CA HIS A 147 13.61 -10.68 8.13
C HIS A 147 12.77 -9.48 8.63
N ARG A 148 13.07 -8.26 8.15
CA ARG A 148 12.32 -7.04 8.48
C ARG A 148 10.92 -7.07 7.88
N TRP A 149 10.79 -7.59 6.66
CA TRP A 149 9.51 -7.71 5.98
C TRP A 149 8.59 -8.66 6.74
N ILE A 150 9.04 -9.86 7.11
CA ILE A 150 8.26 -10.84 7.89
C ILE A 150 7.79 -10.22 9.20
N VAL A 151 8.70 -9.62 9.96
CA VAL A 151 8.36 -8.98 11.25
C VAL A 151 7.32 -7.88 11.07
N ARG A 152 7.48 -7.02 10.06
CA ARG A 152 6.55 -5.91 9.82
C ARG A 152 5.19 -6.41 9.32
N SER A 153 5.15 -7.49 8.54
CA SER A 153 3.91 -8.11 8.05
C SER A 153 3.05 -8.64 9.20
N MET A 154 3.66 -9.05 10.31
CA MET A 154 2.96 -9.58 11.48
C MET A 154 2.72 -8.55 12.58
N SER A 155 3.31 -7.36 12.49
CA SER A 155 3.35 -6.43 13.62
C SER A 155 1.98 -5.91 14.06
N ASP A 156 1.02 -5.84 13.14
CA ASP A 156 -0.29 -5.26 13.41
C ASP A 156 -1.25 -6.24 14.10
N GLU A 157 -0.88 -7.53 14.15
CA GLU A 157 -1.67 -8.63 14.75
C GLU A 157 -1.12 -9.12 16.10
N LEU A 158 0.12 -8.75 16.43
CA LEU A 158 0.83 -9.28 17.59
C LEU A 158 0.90 -8.27 18.74
N SER A 159 0.74 -8.78 19.97
CA SER A 159 1.08 -8.01 21.16
C SER A 159 2.60 -7.78 21.25
N ALA A 160 3.02 -6.77 22.03
CA ALA A 160 4.42 -6.39 22.15
C ALA A 160 5.35 -7.56 22.50
N LEU A 161 4.94 -8.42 23.44
CA LEU A 161 5.71 -9.61 23.82
C LEU A 161 5.82 -10.62 22.68
N LYS A 162 4.72 -10.91 21.98
CA LYS A 162 4.73 -11.84 20.84
C LYS A 162 5.57 -11.29 19.69
N LEU A 163 5.51 -9.98 19.44
CA LEU A 163 6.32 -9.32 18.43
C LEU A 163 7.83 -9.40 18.77
N LEU A 164 8.19 -9.25 20.04
CA LEU A 164 9.58 -9.44 20.49
C LEU A 164 10.06 -10.87 20.23
N LEU A 165 9.24 -11.86 20.57
CA LEU A 165 9.57 -13.27 20.33
C LEU A 165 9.71 -13.59 18.84
N VAL A 166 8.81 -13.08 18.00
CA VAL A 166 8.89 -13.25 16.54
C VAL A 166 10.15 -12.57 15.98
N ARG A 167 10.48 -11.35 16.43
CA ARG A 167 11.72 -10.67 16.04
C ARG A 167 12.95 -11.50 16.34
N LEU A 168 13.05 -12.03 17.57
CA LEU A 168 14.19 -12.87 17.97
C LEU A 168 14.26 -14.14 17.13
N ALA A 169 13.13 -14.85 16.95
CA ALA A 169 13.08 -16.09 16.17
C ALA A 169 13.50 -15.87 14.72
N VAL A 170 12.97 -14.82 14.07
CA VAL A 170 13.30 -14.49 12.68
C VAL A 170 14.77 -14.08 12.55
N CYS A 171 15.30 -13.24 13.45
CA CYS A 171 16.71 -12.84 13.41
C CYS A 171 17.66 -14.02 13.61
N ILE A 172 17.37 -14.91 14.57
CA ILE A 172 18.18 -16.12 14.82
C ILE A 172 18.16 -17.03 13.59
N TYR A 173 16.98 -17.27 13.01
CA TYR A 173 16.85 -18.08 11.80
C TYR A 173 17.69 -17.52 10.65
N TYR A 174 17.56 -16.22 10.34
CA TYR A 174 18.32 -15.61 9.25
C TYR A 174 19.83 -15.58 9.51
N PHE A 175 20.26 -15.35 10.77
CA PHE A 175 21.66 -15.43 11.15
C PHE A 175 22.24 -16.84 10.91
N LEU A 176 21.52 -17.88 11.31
CA LEU A 176 21.93 -19.27 11.07
C LEU A 176 21.91 -19.61 9.58
N PHE A 177 20.90 -19.14 8.84
CA PHE A 177 20.81 -19.34 7.40
C PHE A 177 22.02 -18.76 6.65
N THR A 178 22.43 -17.53 6.99
CA THR A 178 23.62 -16.88 6.39
C THR A 178 24.96 -17.50 6.80
N LEU A 179 25.00 -18.35 7.82
CA LEU A 179 26.21 -19.10 8.17
C LEU A 179 26.37 -20.36 7.33
N VAL A 180 25.28 -20.87 6.76
CA VAL A 180 25.24 -22.13 6.00
C VAL A 180 25.35 -21.87 4.49
N TYR A 181 24.93 -20.69 4.02
CA TYR A 181 24.90 -20.29 2.61
C TYR A 181 25.56 -18.91 2.42
#